data_AF-A0A375JEI8-F1
#
_entry.id   AF-A0A375JEI8-F1
#
_cell.length_a   1.000
_cell.length_b   1.000
_cell.length_c   1.000
_cell.angle_alpha   90.00
_cell.angle_beta   90.00
_cell.angle_gamma   90.00
#
_symmetry.space_group_name_H-M   'P 1'
#
loop_
_entity.id
_entity.type
_entity.pdbx_description
1 polymer ?
#
loop_
_entity_poly.entity_id
_entity_poly.type
_entity_poly.pdbx_seq_one_letter_code
_entity_poly.pdbx_strand_id
1 'polypeptide(L)'
;MGKEYVIAAGPVADDGTFALYRRSGASTDTPVAFGTDAIADVKPEGLFELSGTTAVRILSDDGEVRYGKRVCKDVPPARKQFRSVVLTP
;
A
#
# COMPACT_ATOMS: atom_id res chain seq x y z
N MET A 1 3.32 -11.36 -21.01
CA MET A 1 3.84 -11.87 -19.73
C MET A 1 4.70 -10.78 -19.12
N GLY A 2 4.30 -10.32 -17.93
CA GLY A 2 4.67 -9.02 -17.35
C GLY A 2 6.18 -8.83 -17.16
N LYS A 3 6.69 -7.70 -17.64
CA LYS A 3 8.07 -7.25 -17.42
C LYS A 3 8.09 -6.00 -16.53
N GLU A 4 7.14 -5.87 -15.61
CA GLU A 4 7.04 -4.71 -14.73
C GLU A 4 6.58 -5.15 -13.34
N TYR A 5 7.09 -4.45 -12.34
CA TYR A 5 6.87 -4.69 -10.93
C TYR A 5 6.34 -3.42 -10.29
N VAL A 6 5.37 -3.59 -9.39
CA VAL A 6 5.00 -2.58 -8.41
C VAL A 6 5.52 -3.04 -7.06
N ILE A 7 6.25 -2.15 -6.39
CA ILE A 7 6.89 -2.42 -5.09
C ILE A 7 6.32 -1.43 -4.09
N ALA A 8 5.74 -1.94 -3.00
CA ALA A 8 5.49 -1.15 -1.80
C ALA A 8 6.72 -1.24 -0.91
N ALA A 9 7.41 -0.12 -0.73
CA ALA A 9 8.56 -0.01 0.17
C ALA A 9 8.16 0.78 1.41
N GLY A 10 8.59 0.32 2.57
CA GLY A 10 8.29 0.93 3.86
C GLY A 10 9.49 0.99 4.78
N PRO A 11 9.34 1.64 5.94
CA PRO A 11 10.36 1.64 6.98
C PRO A 11 10.64 0.23 7.49
N VAL A 12 11.87 0.02 8.00
CA VAL A 12 12.31 -1.27 8.60
C VAL A 12 11.57 -1.55 9.91
N ALA A 13 11.01 -0.52 10.55
CA ALA A 13 10.25 -0.58 11.80
C ALA A 13 8.97 0.28 11.69
N ASP A 14 8.28 0.51 12.81
CA ASP A 14 6.93 1.10 12.81
C ASP A 14 6.85 2.58 12.41
N ASP A 15 8.00 3.28 12.42
CA ASP A 15 8.12 4.71 12.16
C ASP A 15 8.65 5.00 10.75
N GLY A 16 7.82 5.66 9.94
CA GLY A 16 8.18 6.12 8.59
C GLY A 16 6.99 6.10 7.64
N THR A 17 7.25 6.49 6.39
CA THR A 17 6.24 6.60 5.34
C THR A 17 6.45 5.51 4.29
N PHE A 18 5.36 4.90 3.84
CA PHE A 18 5.41 3.96 2.72
C PHE A 18 5.40 4.72 1.39
N ALA A 19 6.07 4.15 0.39
CA ALA A 19 6.08 4.66 -0.97
C ALA A 19 5.88 3.51 -1.98
N LEU A 20 5.27 3.83 -3.12
CA LEU A 20 5.14 2.89 -4.22
C LEU A 20 6.15 3.22 -5.31
N TYR A 21 6.70 2.16 -5.90
CA TYR A 21 7.60 2.26 -7.02
C TYR A 21 7.16 1.35 -8.13
N ARG A 22 7.17 1.86 -9.36
CA ARG A 22 7.09 1.06 -10.57
C ARG A 22 8.50 0.81 -11.05
N ARG A 23 8.78 -0.42 -11.45
CA ARG A 23 10.08 -0.79 -12.03
C ARG A 23 9.86 -1.74 -13.19
N SER A 24 10.65 -1.61 -14.25
CA SER A 24 10.70 -2.64 -15.28
C SER A 24 11.36 -3.93 -14.74
N GLY A 25 11.28 -4.99 -15.55
CA GLY A 25 11.93 -6.26 -15.31
C GLY A 25 13.43 -6.24 -15.55
N ALA A 26 13.97 -5.16 -16.14
CA ALA A 26 15.40 -5.04 -16.38
C ALA A 26 16.15 -4.77 -15.06
N SER A 27 17.24 -5.49 -14.85
CA SER A 27 18.04 -5.37 -13.62
C SER A 27 18.64 -3.97 -13.43
N THR A 28 18.87 -3.26 -14.53
CA THR A 28 19.53 -1.95 -14.58
C THR A 28 18.57 -0.76 -14.39
N ASP A 29 17.26 -0.98 -14.49
CA ASP A 29 16.31 0.13 -14.47
C ASP A 29 16.04 0.59 -13.04
N THR A 30 16.10 1.91 -12.86
CA THR A 30 15.79 2.58 -11.59
C THR A 30 14.28 2.57 -11.35
N PRO A 31 13.81 2.12 -10.19
CA PRO A 31 12.40 2.24 -9.82
C PRO A 31 11.94 3.71 -9.80
N VAL A 32 10.76 3.98 -10.33
CA VAL A 32 10.15 5.32 -10.36
C VAL A 32 9.03 5.37 -9.32
N ALA A 33 9.09 6.35 -8.42
CA ALA A 33 8.06 6.55 -7.43
C ALA A 33 6.75 7.00 -8.06
N PHE A 34 5.62 6.51 -7.57
CA PHE A 34 4.28 6.96 -7.98
C PHE A 34 3.32 6.90 -6.80
N GLY A 35 2.30 7.76 -6.79
CA GLY A 35 1.20 7.67 -5.82
C GLY A 35 1.61 7.71 -4.33
N THR A 36 2.82 8.14 -4.00
CA THR A 36 3.37 8.14 -2.63
C THR A 36 2.47 8.89 -1.66
N ASP A 37 1.98 10.07 -2.05
CA ASP A 37 1.10 10.89 -1.18
C ASP A 37 -0.22 10.18 -0.87
N ALA A 38 -0.73 9.36 -1.79
CA ALA A 38 -1.98 8.64 -1.63
C ALA A 38 -1.88 7.42 -0.69
N ILE A 39 -0.66 7.03 -0.32
CA ILE A 39 -0.42 5.93 0.62
C ILE A 39 0.45 6.34 1.82
N ALA A 40 0.73 7.63 1.98
CA ALA A 40 1.68 8.11 2.99
C ALA A 40 1.24 7.78 4.44
N ASP A 41 -0.07 7.72 4.69
CA ASP A 41 -0.68 7.37 5.97
C ASP A 41 -1.23 5.93 6.01
N VAL A 42 -0.85 5.12 5.02
CA VAL A 42 -1.31 3.74 4.84
C VAL A 42 -0.14 2.79 5.15
N LYS A 43 -0.45 1.64 5.76
CA LYS A 43 0.50 0.53 5.97
C LYS A 43 0.09 -0.63 5.05
N PRO A 44 0.59 -0.70 3.80
CA PRO A 44 0.18 -1.72 2.84
C PRO A 44 0.46 -3.14 3.34
N GLU A 45 -0.55 -4.00 3.32
CA GLU A 45 -0.46 -5.43 3.65
C GLU A 45 -0.84 -6.33 2.47
N GLY A 46 -1.51 -5.76 1.46
CA GLY A 46 -1.86 -6.45 0.23
C GLY A 46 -1.74 -5.52 -0.96
N LEU A 47 -1.26 -6.05 -2.08
CA LEU A 47 -1.13 -5.33 -3.35
C LEU A 47 -1.41 -6.28 -4.51
N PHE A 48 -2.32 -5.90 -5.39
CA PHE A 48 -2.64 -6.68 -6.59
C PHE A 48 -3.18 -5.80 -7.72
N GLU A 49 -2.95 -6.25 -8.95
CA GLU A 49 -3.46 -5.62 -10.18
C GLU A 49 -4.96 -5.89 -10.34
N LEU A 50 -5.70 -4.88 -10.81
CA LEU A 50 -7.09 -5.03 -11.21
C LEU A 50 -7.16 -5.60 -12.63
N SER A 51 -7.75 -6.78 -12.77
CA SER A 51 -7.79 -7.53 -14.03
C SER A 51 -8.31 -6.69 -15.20
N GLY A 52 -7.55 -6.69 -16.30
CA GLY A 52 -7.89 -5.94 -17.51
C GLY A 52 -7.53 -4.44 -17.46
N THR A 53 -6.80 -3.99 -16.44
CA THR A 53 -6.33 -2.61 -16.29
C THR A 53 -4.87 -2.60 -15.85
N THR A 54 -4.22 -1.43 -15.88
CA THR A 54 -2.90 -1.24 -15.24
C THR A 54 -3.00 -0.76 -13.79
N ALA A 55 -4.22 -0.60 -13.26
CA ALA A 55 -4.43 -0.09 -11.92
C ALA A 55 -4.12 -1.16 -10.87
N VAL A 56 -3.54 -0.72 -9.75
CA VAL A 56 -3.26 -1.55 -8.59
C VAL A 56 -4.19 -1.19 -7.44
N ARG A 57 -4.70 -2.21 -6.76
CA ARG A 57 -5.39 -2.10 -5.48
C ARG A 57 -4.38 -2.33 -4.37
N ILE A 58 -4.32 -1.38 -3.45
CA ILE A 58 -3.60 -1.53 -2.19
C ILE A 58 -4.61 -1.76 -1.08
N LEU A 59 -4.33 -2.71 -0.20
CA LEU A 59 -5.06 -2.99 1.02
C LEU A 59 -4.18 -2.72 2.22
N SER A 60 -4.78 -2.17 3.27
CA SER A 60 -4.16 -1.93 4.56
C SER A 60 -5.18 -2.25 5.63
N ASP A 61 -4.78 -3.06 6.61
CA ASP A 61 -5.54 -3.13 7.84
C ASP A 61 -5.30 -1.84 8.65
N ASP A 62 -6.30 -1.48 9.44
CA ASP A 62 -6.24 -0.29 10.27
C ASP A 62 -5.51 -0.53 11.59
N GLY A 63 -4.69 -1.59 11.72
CA GLY A 63 -4.27 -2.17 13.00
C GLY A 63 -3.90 -1.16 14.11
N GLU A 64 -3.13 -0.13 13.75
CA GLU A 64 -2.69 0.95 14.64
C GLU A 64 -3.45 2.27 14.50
N VAL A 65 -4.31 2.39 13.48
CA VAL A 65 -5.16 3.57 13.26
C VAL A 65 -6.07 3.77 14.47
N ARG A 66 -6.12 5.01 14.96
CA ARG A 66 -6.93 5.38 16.13
C ARG A 66 -8.35 5.73 15.73
N TYR A 67 -9.30 5.03 16.36
CA TYR A 67 -10.73 5.34 16.35
C TYR A 67 -11.10 6.00 17.68
N GLY A 68 -10.98 7.33 17.74
CA GLY A 68 -11.14 8.09 18.97
C GLY A 68 -10.02 7.78 19.97
N LYS A 69 -10.36 7.22 21.14
CA LYS A 69 -9.38 6.86 22.18
C LYS A 69 -8.79 5.45 22.05
N ARG A 70 -9.23 4.64 21.09
CA ARG A 70 -8.82 3.23 20.93
C ARG A 70 -8.13 3.03 19.60
N VAL A 71 -7.09 2.21 19.56
CA VAL A 71 -6.49 1.71 18.31
C VAL A 71 -7.38 0.62 17.71
N CYS A 72 -7.38 0.47 16.38
CA CYS A 72 -8.26 -0.47 15.68
C CYS A 72 -8.16 -1.90 16.21
N LYS A 73 -6.96 -2.37 16.60
CA LYS A 73 -6.83 -3.71 17.20
C LYS A 73 -7.72 -3.93 18.43
N ASP A 74 -8.06 -2.86 19.16
CA ASP A 74 -8.83 -2.88 20.40
C ASP A 74 -10.33 -2.57 20.21
N VAL A 75 -10.79 -2.28 18.98
CA VAL A 75 -12.23 -2.06 18.71
C VAL A 75 -12.95 -3.40 18.47
N PRO A 76 -14.28 -3.48 18.72
CA PRO A 76 -15.04 -4.69 18.44
C PRO A 76 -14.91 -5.13 16.98
N PRO A 77 -14.94 -6.44 16.66
CA PRO A 77 -14.77 -6.94 15.29
C PRO A 77 -15.68 -6.26 14.25
N ALA A 78 -16.93 -5.97 14.62
CA ALA A 78 -17.90 -5.28 13.75
C ALA A 78 -17.49 -3.85 13.35
N ARG A 79 -16.48 -3.26 14.02
CA ARG A 79 -15.92 -1.94 13.71
C ARG A 79 -14.55 -1.99 13.07
N LYS A 80 -13.94 -3.18 12.94
CA LYS A 80 -12.68 -3.34 12.22
C LYS A 80 -12.97 -3.24 10.72
N GLN A 81 -12.20 -2.42 10.03
CA GLN A 81 -12.33 -2.21 8.59
C GLN A 81 -10.96 -2.31 7.93
N PHE A 82 -10.97 -2.64 6.64
CA PHE A 82 -9.81 -2.48 5.78
C PHE A 82 -9.95 -1.16 5.01
N ARG A 83 -8.84 -0.45 4.85
CA ARG A 83 -8.75 0.65 3.88
C ARG A 83 -8.26 0.11 2.55
N SER A 84 -8.74 0.70 1.47
CA SER A 84 -8.25 0.38 0.14
C SER A 84 -8.09 1.63 -0.70
N VAL A 85 -7.01 1.68 -1.46
CA VAL A 85 -6.74 2.74 -2.44
C VAL A 85 -6.49 2.08 -3.80
N VAL A 86 -6.99 2.70 -4.87
CA VAL A 86 -6.73 2.28 -6.25
C VAL A 86 -5.88 3.34 -6.92
N LEU A 87 -4.74 2.94 -7.45
CA LEU A 87 -3.79 3.83 -8.11
C LEU A 87 -3.39 3.28 -9.47
N THR A 88 -3.05 4.18 -10.40
CA THR A 88 -2.45 3.79 -11.68
C THR A 88 -0.97 4.15 -11.66
N PRO A 89 -0.05 3.19 -11.90
CA PRO A 89 1.39 3.41 -11.99
C PRO A 89 1.86 4.24 -13.20
#